data_AF-A0A6A5GPH2-F1
#
_entry.id   AF-A0A6A5GPH2-F1
#
_cell.length_a   1.000
_cell.length_b   1.000
_cell.length_c   1.000
_cell.angle_alpha   90.00
_cell.angle_beta   90.00
_cell.angle_gamma   90.00
#
_symmetry.space_group_name_H-M   'P 1'
#
loop_
_entity.id
_entity.type
_entity.pdbx_description
1 polymer ?
#
loop_
_entity_poly.entity_id
_entity_poly.type
_entity_poly.pdbx_seq_one_letter_code
_entity_poly.pdbx_strand_id
1 'polypeptide(L)'
;MSIVKWFCTLQSSVVDFNIDTTDDITAPTLLCILDNIKVTDHFDLDLKMSTPGFEYNKAIDIPSVIFCHSQWITLQSILNSSSRVLVLNESNLTLHDINSFLKHWLNGSNPKLEYISIRRSMKGNAIEEDIKEAFQIITKDLEVREHEENEKRPMRISM
;
A
#
# COMPACT_ATOMS: atom_id res chain seq x y z
N MET A 1 9.64 -26.23 13.93
CA MET A 1 8.42 -25.84 13.18
C MET A 1 8.09 -24.41 13.59
N SER A 2 7.92 -23.46 12.66
CA SER A 2 7.48 -22.10 13.03
C SER A 2 5.97 -22.09 13.29
N ILE A 3 5.48 -21.12 14.06
CA ILE A 3 4.04 -20.94 14.31
C ILE A 3 3.27 -20.73 13.01
N VAL A 4 3.84 -20.01 12.04
CA VAL A 4 3.29 -19.82 10.69
C VAL A 4 3.10 -21.15 9.97
N LYS A 5 4.12 -22.01 9.96
CA LYS A 5 4.04 -23.33 9.28
C LYS A 5 3.06 -24.26 9.97
N TRP A 6 2.97 -24.22 11.29
CA TRP A 6 1.96 -24.97 12.04
C TRP A 6 0.54 -24.45 11.75
N PHE A 7 0.34 -23.14 11.73
CA PHE A 7 -0.96 -22.54 11.40
C PHE A 7 -1.45 -22.96 10.01
N CYS A 8 -0.55 -23.02 9.02
CA CYS A 8 -0.87 -23.48 7.67
C CYS A 8 -1.30 -24.95 7.60
N THR A 9 -1.03 -25.78 8.63
CA THR A 9 -1.58 -27.15 8.68
C THR A 9 -3.03 -27.19 9.16
N LEU A 10 -3.52 -26.13 9.79
CA LEU A 10 -4.89 -26.02 10.29
C LEU A 10 -5.83 -25.41 9.25
N GLN A 11 -5.36 -24.37 8.55
CA GLN A 11 -6.12 -23.67 7.53
C GLN A 11 -5.23 -23.36 6.33
N SER A 12 -5.66 -23.79 5.14
CA SER A 12 -4.95 -23.55 3.88
C SER A 12 -5.08 -22.12 3.40
N SER A 13 -6.07 -21.38 3.88
CA SER A 13 -6.27 -19.95 3.64
C SER A 13 -7.10 -19.32 4.74
N VAL A 14 -6.97 -18.01 4.90
CA VAL A 14 -7.75 -17.17 5.80
C VAL A 14 -8.42 -16.05 5.03
N VAL A 15 -9.61 -15.63 5.48
CA VAL A 15 -10.33 -14.48 4.89
C VAL A 15 -9.65 -13.20 5.33
N ASP A 16 -9.56 -13.03 6.64
CA ASP A 16 -8.96 -11.88 7.29
C ASP A 16 -7.75 -12.31 8.09
N PHE A 17 -6.68 -11.53 8.01
CA PHE A 17 -5.48 -11.75 8.78
C PHE A 17 -4.95 -10.42 9.29
N ASN A 18 -4.78 -10.33 10.60
CA ASN A 18 -4.22 -9.15 11.25
C ASN A 18 -2.98 -9.57 12.04
N ILE A 19 -1.89 -8.84 11.84
CA ILE A 19 -0.71 -8.94 12.70
C ILE A 19 -0.42 -7.56 13.25
N ASP A 20 -0.50 -7.44 14.57
CA ASP A 20 -0.14 -6.25 15.32
C ASP A 20 0.94 -6.67 16.33
N THR A 21 2.12 -6.06 16.23
CA THR A 21 3.19 -6.25 17.20
C THR A 21 4.04 -5.01 17.36
N THR A 22 4.46 -4.77 18.60
CA THR A 22 5.43 -3.72 18.94
C THR A 22 6.88 -4.13 18.64
N ASP A 23 7.12 -5.41 18.36
CA ASP A 23 8.46 -5.93 18.07
C ASP A 23 8.82 -5.69 16.60
N ASP A 24 10.05 -5.24 16.35
CA ASP A 24 10.56 -5.18 15.00
C ASP A 24 10.74 -6.60 14.43
N ILE A 25 10.38 -6.78 13.16
CA ILE A 25 10.59 -8.05 12.45
C ILE A 25 11.70 -7.95 11.41
N THR A 26 12.24 -9.11 11.03
CA THR A 26 13.24 -9.21 9.95
C THR A 26 12.58 -9.58 8.63
N ALA A 27 13.25 -9.29 7.51
CA ALA A 27 12.78 -9.65 6.18
C ALA A 27 12.48 -11.16 6.01
N PRO A 28 13.32 -12.10 6.50
CA PRO A 28 12.98 -13.53 6.46
C PRO A 28 11.68 -13.89 7.19
N THR A 29 11.37 -13.23 8.31
CA THR A 29 10.12 -13.45 9.04
C THR A 29 8.92 -12.97 8.21
N LEU A 30 8.99 -11.76 7.66
CA LEU A 30 7.93 -11.22 6.79
C LEU A 30 7.70 -12.11 5.57
N LEU A 31 8.78 -12.50 4.88
CA LEU A 31 8.69 -13.38 3.71
C LEU A 31 8.09 -14.74 4.09
N CYS A 32 8.44 -15.29 5.25
CA CYS A 32 7.82 -16.52 5.74
C CYS A 32 6.30 -16.35 5.94
N ILE A 33 5.84 -15.19 6.41
CA ILE A 33 4.40 -14.91 6.56
C ILE A 33 3.75 -14.82 5.18
N LEU A 34 4.24 -13.92 4.32
CA LEU A 34 3.68 -13.64 2.99
C LEU A 34 3.69 -14.87 2.06
N ASP A 35 4.74 -15.69 2.12
CA ASP A 35 4.87 -16.85 1.22
C ASP A 35 4.08 -18.08 1.70
N ASN A 36 3.63 -18.13 2.97
CA ASN A 36 2.95 -19.32 3.52
C ASN A 36 1.47 -19.07 3.84
N ILE A 37 1.09 -17.86 4.28
CA ILE A 37 -0.29 -17.57 4.66
C ILE A 37 -1.05 -17.01 3.47
N LYS A 38 -1.97 -17.80 2.94
CA LYS A 38 -2.87 -17.35 1.87
C LYS A 38 -4.03 -16.55 2.47
N VAL A 39 -3.92 -15.22 2.42
CA VAL A 39 -5.02 -14.30 2.76
C VAL A 39 -5.89 -14.10 1.53
N THR A 40 -7.21 -14.14 1.70
CA THR A 40 -8.17 -14.14 0.58
C THR A 40 -9.01 -12.88 0.48
N ASP A 41 -9.07 -12.04 1.51
CA ASP A 41 -9.73 -10.73 1.44
C ASP A 41 -8.93 -9.62 2.11
N HIS A 42 -8.80 -9.63 3.44
CA HIS A 42 -8.21 -8.52 4.20
C HIS A 42 -6.91 -8.89 4.90
N PHE A 43 -5.85 -8.13 4.65
CA PHE A 43 -4.59 -8.25 5.37
C PHE A 43 -4.19 -6.92 6.00
N ASP A 44 -4.11 -6.91 7.32
CA ASP A 44 -3.59 -5.80 8.12
C ASP A 44 -2.27 -6.20 8.78
N LEU A 45 -1.26 -5.33 8.63
CA LEU A 45 0.10 -5.56 9.09
C LEU A 45 0.61 -4.29 9.77
N ASP A 46 0.53 -4.30 11.10
CA ASP A 46 1.11 -3.30 11.98
C ASP A 46 2.37 -3.83 12.66
N LEU A 47 3.49 -3.73 11.93
CA LEU A 47 4.81 -4.07 12.45
C LEU A 47 5.92 -3.35 11.69
N LYS A 48 7.03 -3.10 12.38
CA LYS A 48 8.16 -2.37 11.82
C LYS A 48 9.24 -3.30 11.28
N MET A 49 9.80 -2.95 10.13
CA MET A 49 10.90 -3.70 9.50
C MET A 49 12.25 -3.26 10.07
N SER A 50 12.99 -4.19 10.68
CA SER A 50 14.36 -3.95 11.18
C SER A 50 15.44 -4.17 10.12
N THR A 51 15.14 -4.86 9.01
CA THR A 51 16.15 -5.17 7.98
C THR A 51 16.42 -3.94 7.12
N PRO A 52 17.61 -3.31 7.21
CA PRO A 52 17.88 -2.07 6.50
C PRO A 52 17.91 -2.26 4.98
N GLY A 53 17.27 -1.35 4.25
CA GLY A 53 17.24 -1.37 2.78
C GLY A 53 16.48 -2.55 2.19
N PHE A 54 15.67 -3.27 2.99
CA PHE A 54 14.82 -4.31 2.46
C PHE A 54 13.73 -3.71 1.57
N GLU A 55 13.63 -4.25 0.36
CA GLU A 55 12.59 -3.91 -0.61
C GLU A 55 11.87 -5.19 -1.04
N TYR A 56 10.55 -5.15 -0.97
CA TYR A 56 9.68 -6.14 -1.55
C TYR A 56 9.26 -5.68 -2.93
N ASN A 57 9.50 -6.53 -3.93
CA ASN A 57 9.26 -6.25 -5.36
C ASN A 57 8.25 -7.21 -6.02
N LYS A 58 7.67 -8.14 -5.24
CA LYS A 58 6.63 -9.05 -5.73
C LYS A 58 5.26 -8.37 -5.67
N ALA A 59 4.30 -8.88 -6.44
CA ALA A 59 2.91 -8.44 -6.34
C ALA A 59 2.32 -8.68 -4.94
N ILE A 60 1.39 -7.80 -4.57
CA ILE A 60 0.54 -7.88 -3.38
C ILE A 60 -0.84 -8.30 -3.90
N ASP A 61 -1.07 -9.59 -4.10
CA ASP A 61 -2.33 -10.10 -4.65
C ASP A 61 -3.33 -10.47 -3.55
N ILE A 62 -3.57 -9.49 -2.67
CA ILE A 62 -4.59 -9.56 -1.62
C ILE A 62 -5.60 -8.44 -1.89
N PRO A 63 -6.93 -8.71 -1.87
CA PRO A 63 -7.93 -7.71 -2.25
C PRO A 63 -7.86 -6.40 -1.45
N SER A 64 -7.71 -6.49 -0.13
CA SER A 64 -7.62 -5.33 0.76
C SER A 64 -6.40 -5.44 1.64
N VAL A 65 -5.53 -4.43 1.59
CA VAL A 65 -4.28 -4.42 2.35
C VAL A 65 -4.09 -3.11 3.10
N ILE A 66 -3.70 -3.23 4.36
CA ILE A 66 -3.29 -2.13 5.22
C ILE A 66 -1.93 -2.45 5.80
N PHE A 67 -0.93 -1.61 5.50
CA PHE A 67 0.41 -1.72 6.03
C PHE A 67 0.74 -0.45 6.83
N CYS A 68 0.88 -0.56 8.15
CA CYS A 68 1.19 0.58 9.01
C CYS A 68 2.62 1.09 8.82
N HIS A 69 3.57 0.18 8.54
CA HIS A 69 4.96 0.51 8.22
C HIS A 69 5.36 -0.07 6.85
N SER A 70 5.10 0.70 5.79
CA SER A 70 5.24 0.25 4.39
C SER A 70 6.54 0.71 3.71
N GLN A 71 7.57 1.05 4.48
CA GLN A 71 8.88 1.52 4.00
C GLN A 71 9.57 0.56 3.02
N TRP A 72 9.23 -0.73 3.09
CA TRP A 72 9.76 -1.82 2.27
C TRP A 72 8.94 -2.08 1.00
N ILE A 73 7.82 -1.37 0.80
CA ILE A 73 7.00 -1.47 -0.42
C ILE A 73 7.56 -0.55 -1.51
N THR A 74 7.79 -1.13 -2.70
CA THR A 74 8.24 -0.40 -3.87
C THR A 74 7.11 -0.07 -4.83
N LEU A 75 7.36 0.89 -5.73
CA LEU A 75 6.46 1.19 -6.85
C LEU A 75 6.18 -0.06 -7.69
N GLN A 76 7.22 -0.87 -7.94
CA GLN A 76 7.11 -2.10 -8.73
C GLN A 76 6.13 -3.09 -8.11
N SER A 77 6.14 -3.25 -6.79
CA SER A 77 5.17 -4.08 -6.08
C SER A 77 3.75 -3.61 -6.32
N ILE A 78 3.49 -2.30 -6.21
CA ILE A 78 2.16 -1.72 -6.44
C ILE A 78 1.71 -1.96 -7.88
N LEU A 79 2.55 -1.63 -8.87
CA LEU A 79 2.19 -1.77 -10.29
C LEU A 79 1.93 -3.23 -10.70
N ASN A 80 2.59 -4.18 -10.03
CA ASN A 80 2.38 -5.62 -10.27
C ASN A 80 1.17 -6.19 -9.54
N SER A 81 0.60 -5.45 -8.57
CA SER A 81 -0.47 -5.95 -7.71
C SER A 81 -1.86 -5.86 -8.35
N SER A 82 -2.74 -6.78 -7.96
CA SER A 82 -4.15 -6.77 -8.35
C SER A 82 -5.13 -6.43 -7.23
N SER A 83 -4.64 -5.78 -6.15
CA SER A 83 -5.46 -5.30 -5.02
C SER A 83 -6.54 -4.30 -5.43
N ARG A 84 -7.63 -4.33 -4.65
CA ARG A 84 -8.76 -3.39 -4.73
C ARG A 84 -8.57 -2.21 -3.79
N VAL A 85 -8.00 -2.44 -2.61
CA VAL A 85 -7.72 -1.44 -1.58
C VAL A 85 -6.26 -1.56 -1.13
N LEU A 86 -5.52 -0.46 -1.19
CA LEU A 86 -4.13 -0.36 -0.72
C LEU A 86 -3.96 0.83 0.24
N VAL A 87 -3.65 0.56 1.50
CA VAL A 87 -3.28 1.57 2.49
C VAL A 87 -1.82 1.37 2.88
N LEU A 88 -0.98 2.34 2.53
CA LEU A 88 0.45 2.32 2.74
C LEU A 88 0.82 3.48 3.67
N ASN A 89 1.01 3.19 4.96
CA ASN A 89 1.47 4.17 5.94
C ASN A 89 2.99 4.11 6.09
N GLU A 90 3.59 5.24 6.49
CA GLU A 90 5.05 5.40 6.57
C GLU A 90 5.80 4.93 5.31
N SER A 91 5.25 5.21 4.13
CA SER A 91 5.84 4.77 2.86
C SER A 91 7.12 5.54 2.52
N ASN A 92 8.10 4.83 1.94
CA ASN A 92 9.32 5.41 1.37
C ASN A 92 9.18 5.79 -0.11
N LEU A 93 8.02 5.54 -0.75
CA LEU A 93 7.78 5.97 -2.13
C LEU A 93 8.12 7.44 -2.30
N THR A 94 8.82 7.82 -3.36
CA THR A 94 9.14 9.22 -3.63
C THR A 94 7.94 9.94 -4.26
N LEU A 95 7.99 11.28 -4.31
CA LEU A 95 7.00 12.06 -5.05
C LEU A 95 6.99 11.67 -6.55
N HIS A 96 8.14 11.30 -7.10
CA HIS A 96 8.28 10.79 -8.47
C HIS A 96 7.69 9.40 -8.64
N ASP A 97 7.79 8.53 -7.64
CA ASP A 97 7.12 7.23 -7.67
C ASP A 97 5.61 7.39 -7.67
N ILE A 98 5.07 8.33 -6.88
CA ILE A 98 3.64 8.65 -6.87
C ILE A 98 3.20 9.21 -8.23
N ASN A 99 3.95 10.16 -8.81
CA ASN A 99 3.66 10.66 -10.16
C ASN A 99 3.64 9.53 -11.20
N SER A 100 4.62 8.64 -11.15
CA SER A 100 4.74 7.49 -12.06
C SER A 100 3.57 6.53 -11.87
N PHE A 101 3.21 6.20 -10.63
CA PHE A 101 2.04 5.40 -10.31
C PHE A 101 0.76 6.01 -10.89
N LEU A 102 0.50 7.30 -10.66
CA LEU A 102 -0.69 7.98 -11.17
C LEU A 102 -0.75 7.95 -12.71
N LYS A 103 0.37 8.18 -13.39
CA LYS A 103 0.48 8.06 -14.85
C LYS A 103 0.14 6.66 -15.33
N HIS A 104 0.66 5.62 -14.67
CA HIS A 104 0.34 4.23 -15.01
C HIS A 104 -1.13 3.92 -14.77
N TRP A 105 -1.69 4.32 -13.63
CA TRP A 105 -3.09 4.07 -13.28
C TRP A 105 -4.05 4.75 -14.26
N LEU A 106 -3.79 6.02 -14.62
CA LEU A 106 -4.56 6.74 -15.64
C LEU A 106 -4.50 6.08 -17.03
N ASN A 107 -3.40 5.37 -17.33
CA ASN A 107 -3.24 4.59 -18.56
C ASN A 107 -3.79 3.15 -18.46
N GLY A 108 -4.50 2.81 -17.37
CA GLY A 108 -5.20 1.53 -17.21
C GLY A 108 -4.44 0.45 -16.44
N SER A 109 -3.26 0.75 -15.87
CA SER A 109 -2.62 -0.16 -14.90
C SER A 109 -3.49 -0.32 -13.64
N ASN A 110 -3.31 -1.42 -12.91
CA ASN A 110 -4.06 -1.72 -11.68
C ASN A 110 -5.60 -1.57 -11.84
N PRO A 111 -6.23 -2.22 -12.83
CA PRO A 111 -7.64 -1.96 -13.20
C PRO A 111 -8.67 -2.35 -12.12
N LYS A 112 -8.26 -3.11 -11.11
CA LYS A 112 -9.10 -3.50 -9.96
C LYS A 112 -9.01 -2.54 -8.79
N LEU A 113 -8.06 -1.61 -8.79
CA LEU A 113 -7.81 -0.70 -7.69
C LEU A 113 -8.96 0.31 -7.59
N GLU A 114 -9.68 0.27 -6.48
CA GLU A 114 -10.78 1.17 -6.15
C GLU A 114 -10.33 2.28 -5.20
N TYR A 115 -9.35 1.99 -4.34
CA TYR A 115 -8.88 2.90 -3.31
C TYR A 115 -7.38 2.75 -3.05
N ILE A 116 -6.68 3.87 -2.98
CA ILE A 116 -5.29 3.92 -2.51
C ILE A 116 -5.07 5.10 -1.56
N SER A 117 -4.36 4.85 -0.47
CA SER A 117 -3.86 5.87 0.46
C SER A 117 -2.37 5.66 0.67
N ILE A 118 -1.57 6.67 0.36
CA ILE A 118 -0.12 6.66 0.56
C ILE A 118 0.22 7.76 1.56
N ARG A 119 0.58 7.37 2.79
CA ARG A 119 1.07 8.31 3.81
C ARG A 119 2.58 8.19 3.92
N ARG A 120 3.24 9.33 3.81
CA ARG A 120 4.70 9.45 3.86
C ARG A 120 5.08 10.32 5.03
N SER A 121 6.18 9.98 5.69
CA SER A 121 6.77 10.86 6.70
C SER A 121 7.65 11.90 6.01
N MET A 122 7.40 13.18 6.29
CA MET A 122 8.29 14.27 5.90
C MET A 122 9.19 14.65 7.09
N LYS A 123 10.43 15.05 6.82
CA LYS A 123 11.30 15.56 7.88
C LYS A 123 10.84 16.96 8.28
N GLY A 124 10.54 17.14 9.56
CA GLY A 124 10.06 18.43 10.08
C GLY A 124 8.57 18.67 9.79
N ASN A 125 8.11 19.87 10.12
CA ASN A 125 6.75 20.29 9.80
C ASN A 125 6.72 20.77 8.36
N ALA A 126 5.83 20.21 7.53
CA ALA A 126 5.60 20.71 6.19
C ALA A 126 5.09 22.15 6.25
N ILE A 127 5.75 23.06 5.53
CA ILE A 127 5.24 24.40 5.28
C ILE A 127 4.44 24.43 3.97
N GLU A 128 3.72 25.54 3.71
CA GLU A 128 2.87 25.66 2.53
C GLU A 128 3.68 25.48 1.22
N GLU A 129 4.92 25.96 1.19
CA GLU A 129 5.85 25.80 0.08
C GLU A 129 6.17 24.32 -0.20
N ASP A 130 6.40 23.51 0.84
CA ASP A 130 6.67 22.08 0.70
C ASP A 130 5.47 21.35 0.06
N ILE A 131 4.26 21.74 0.47
CA ILE A 131 3.01 21.17 -0.07
C ILE A 131 2.85 21.54 -1.54
N LYS A 132 3.13 22.81 -1.90
CA LYS A 132 3.06 23.28 -3.30
C LYS A 132 4.10 22.56 -4.18
N GLU A 133 5.33 22.42 -3.70
CA GLU A 133 6.38 21.68 -4.41
C GLU A 133 5.98 20.21 -4.59
N ALA A 134 5.50 19.56 -3.53
CA ALA A 134 5.04 18.18 -3.59
C ALA A 134 3.92 18.00 -4.62
N PHE A 135 2.94 18.90 -4.62
CA PHE A 135 1.85 18.90 -5.59
C PHE A 135 2.38 19.04 -7.01
N GLN A 136 3.25 20.02 -7.29
CA GLN A 136 3.84 20.23 -8.62
C GLN A 136 4.60 18.99 -9.12
N ILE A 137 5.34 18.30 -8.25
CA ILE A 137 6.07 17.09 -8.63
C ILE A 137 5.09 15.93 -8.90
N ILE A 138 4.12 15.71 -8.01
CA ILE A 138 3.15 14.62 -8.13
C ILE A 138 2.27 14.78 -9.38
N THR A 139 1.89 16.01 -9.72
CA THR A 139 0.98 16.30 -10.83
C THR A 139 1.70 16.63 -12.14
N LYS A 140 3.03 16.51 -12.19
CA LYS A 140 3.80 16.81 -13.39
C LYS A 140 3.32 15.95 -14.57
N ASP A 141 3.03 16.61 -15.69
CA ASP A 141 2.48 16.03 -16.92
C ASP A 141 1.12 15.31 -16.74
N LEU A 142 0.36 15.64 -15.70
CA LEU A 142 -1.01 15.18 -15.50
C LEU A 142 -2.00 16.31 -15.79
N GLU A 143 -3.12 15.99 -16.42
CA GLU A 143 -4.26 16.90 -16.53
C GLU A 143 -5.03 16.95 -15.21
N VAL A 144 -4.59 17.81 -14.30
CA VAL A 144 -5.29 18.05 -13.04
C VAL A 144 -6.54 18.89 -13.29
N ARG A 145 -7.67 18.41 -12.80
CA ARG A 145 -8.94 19.14 -12.79
C ARG A 145 -9.44 19.23 -11.36
N GLU A 146 -9.96 20.39 -10.99
CA GLU A 146 -10.68 20.52 -9.73
C GLU A 146 -11.96 19.66 -9.79
N HIS A 147 -12.33 19.10 -8.65
CA HIS A 147 -13.59 18.40 -8.53
C HIS A 147 -14.74 19.41 -8.60
N GLU A 148 -15.40 19.50 -9.75
CA GLU A 148 -16.69 20.17 -9.86
C GLU A 148 -17.77 19.24 -9.29
N GLU A 149 -18.46 19.67 -8.22
CA GLU A 149 -19.63 18.95 -7.71
C GLU A 149 -20.68 18.84 -8.82
N ASN A 150 -20.78 17.65 -9.39
CA ASN A 150 -21.85 17.34 -10.30
C ASN A 150 -23.08 16.97 -9.47
N GLU A 151 -24.03 17.89 -9.31
CA GLU A 151 -25.29 17.71 -8.56
C GLU A 151 -26.07 16.44 -8.95
N LYS A 152 -25.75 15.83 -10.09
CA LYS A 152 -26.39 14.61 -10.63
C LYS A 152 -25.65 13.31 -10.27
N ARG A 153 -24.48 13.35 -9.63
CA ARG A 153 -23.70 12.15 -9.28
C ARG A 153 -24.08 11.72 -7.85
N PRO A 154 -24.62 10.50 -7.63
CA PRO A 154 -24.98 10.07 -6.28
C PRO A 154 -23.72 10.01 -5.41
N MET A 155 -23.64 10.85 -4.37
CA MET A 155 -22.53 10.87 -3.40
C MET A 155 -22.63 9.79 -2.32
N ARG A 156 -23.63 8.90 -2.38
CA ARG A 156 -23.82 7.85 -1.37
C ARG A 156 -23.46 6.48 -1.92
N ILE A 157 -22.36 5.95 -1.42
CA ILE A 157 -22.24 4.50 -1.26
C ILE A 157 -23.24 4.15 -0.16
N SER A 158 -24.31 3.44 -0.51
CA SER A 158 -25.17 2.81 0.48
C SER A 158 -24.34 1.77 1.24
N MET A 159 -24.06 2.03 2.52
CA MET A 159 -23.68 0.98 3.48
C MET A 159 -24.86 0.03 3.68
#